data_AF-A0A519GB93-F1
#
_entry.id   AF-A0A519GB93-F1
#
_cell.length_a   1.000
_cell.length_b   1.000
_cell.length_c   1.000
_cell.angle_alpha   90.00
_cell.angle_beta   90.00
_cell.angle_gamma   90.00
#
_symmetry.space_group_name_H-M   'P 1'
#
loop_
_entity.id
_entity.type
_entity.pdbx_description
1 polymer ?
#
loop_
_entity_poly.entity_id
_entity_poly.type
_entity_poly.pdbx_seq_one_letter_code
_entity_poly.pdbx_strand_id
1 'polypeptide(L)'
;FRVSARLGLDEVGELFGLELEDDDVDSIGGLLGKLLGRVPLPGATARHGGLVITGGTSRGRGRGLATVFVERSEGAEAADTAFRMRATGPVDVVKEDS
;
A
#
# COMPACT_ATOMS: atom_id res chain seq x y z
N PHE A 1 -0.10 2.97 10.09
CA PHE A 1 -1.55 2.90 10.31
C PHE A 1 -1.95 1.51 10.79
N ARG A 2 -2.97 1.39 11.64
CA ARG A 2 -3.59 0.10 11.99
C ARG A 2 -5.01 0.07 11.44
N VAL A 3 -5.30 -0.87 10.55
CA VAL A 3 -6.56 -0.94 9.83
C VAL A 3 -7.21 -2.31 9.99
N SER A 4 -8.51 -2.40 9.68
CA SER A 4 -9.20 -3.68 9.52
C SER A 4 -8.49 -4.50 8.44
N ALA A 5 -8.29 -5.80 8.68
CA ALA A 5 -7.75 -6.69 7.63
C ALA A 5 -8.71 -6.83 6.42
N ARG A 6 -9.96 -6.36 6.56
CA ARG A 6 -10.96 -6.33 5.48
C ARG A 6 -11.04 -4.98 4.76
N LEU A 7 -10.22 -4.00 5.14
CA LEU A 7 -10.20 -2.71 4.46
C LEU A 7 -9.80 -2.92 2.99
N GLY A 8 -10.50 -2.24 2.09
CA GLY A 8 -10.25 -2.30 0.64
C GLY A 8 -8.84 -1.87 0.26
N LEU A 9 -8.33 -2.39 -0.84
CA LEU A 9 -7.02 -1.98 -1.37
C LEU A 9 -7.03 -0.52 -1.84
N ASP A 10 -8.10 -0.09 -2.49
CA ASP A 10 -8.38 1.29 -2.89
C ASP A 10 -8.34 2.24 -1.68
N GLU A 11 -9.09 1.93 -0.63
CA GLU A 11 -9.13 2.72 0.60
C GLU A 11 -7.75 2.80 1.27
N VAL A 12 -6.98 1.70 1.27
CA VAL A 12 -5.60 1.73 1.78
C VAL A 12 -4.71 2.58 0.88
N GLY A 13 -4.84 2.47 -0.44
CA GLY A 13 -4.13 3.28 -1.41
C GLY A 13 -4.33 4.77 -1.15
N GLU A 14 -5.58 5.20 -0.96
CA GLU A 14 -5.94 6.59 -0.63
C GLU A 14 -5.25 7.08 0.65
N LEU A 15 -5.20 6.25 1.71
CA LEU A 15 -4.53 6.62 2.97
C LEU A 15 -3.04 6.96 2.79
N PHE A 16 -2.40 6.38 1.78
CA PHE A 16 -0.99 6.60 1.48
C PHE A 16 -0.76 7.35 0.16
N GLY A 17 -1.81 7.83 -0.53
CA GLY A 17 -1.67 8.42 -1.86
C GLY A 17 -0.93 7.51 -2.84
N LEU A 18 -1.26 6.22 -2.84
CA LEU A 18 -0.69 5.19 -3.71
C LEU A 18 -1.82 4.53 -4.50
N GLU A 19 -1.54 4.12 -5.73
CA GLU A 19 -2.41 3.21 -6.45
C GLU A 19 -2.14 1.79 -5.93
N LEU A 20 -3.16 1.18 -5.32
CA LEU A 20 -3.09 -0.16 -4.75
C LEU A 20 -4.27 -0.99 -5.25
N GLU A 21 -3.96 -1.99 -6.05
CA GLU A 21 -4.93 -2.89 -6.67
C GLU A 21 -4.29 -4.27 -6.88
N ASP A 22 -5.14 -5.31 -6.95
CA ASP A 22 -4.72 -6.67 -7.26
C ASP A 22 -5.88 -7.45 -7.88
N ASP A 23 -5.61 -8.22 -8.93
CA ASP A 23 -6.63 -8.93 -9.71
C ASP A 23 -7.39 -10.03 -8.93
N ASP A 24 -6.77 -10.59 -7.89
CA ASP A 24 -7.30 -11.76 -7.18
C ASP A 24 -7.86 -11.43 -5.79
N VAL A 25 -7.55 -10.25 -5.25
CA VAL A 25 -7.88 -9.90 -3.86
C VAL A 25 -8.25 -8.42 -3.70
N ASP A 26 -9.33 -8.17 -2.97
CA ASP A 26 -9.85 -6.82 -2.79
C ASP A 26 -9.45 -6.17 -1.46
N SER A 27 -8.81 -6.92 -0.55
CA SER A 27 -8.55 -6.46 0.81
C SER A 27 -7.09 -6.56 1.22
N ILE A 28 -6.66 -5.68 2.12
CA ILE A 28 -5.27 -5.64 2.59
C ILE A 28 -4.84 -6.93 3.29
N GLY A 29 -5.76 -7.61 3.98
CA GLY A 29 -5.51 -8.92 4.58
C GLY A 29 -5.42 -10.04 3.54
N GLY A 30 -6.21 -9.95 2.47
CA GLY A 30 -6.14 -10.85 1.32
C GLY A 30 -4.80 -10.72 0.60
N LEU A 31 -4.37 -9.49 0.31
CA LEU A 31 -3.08 -9.18 -0.29
C LEU A 31 -1.91 -9.73 0.55
N LEU A 32 -1.92 -9.52 1.87
CA LEU A 32 -0.90 -10.11 2.74
C LEU A 32 -0.87 -11.65 2.64
N GLY A 33 -2.04 -12.29 2.56
CA GLY A 33 -2.12 -13.75 2.37
C GLY A 33 -1.57 -14.21 1.02
N LYS A 34 -1.93 -13.50 -0.07
CA LYS A 34 -1.43 -13.75 -1.43
C LYS A 34 0.10 -13.62 -1.48
N LEU A 35 0.65 -12.53 -0.94
CA LEU A 35 2.11 -12.29 -0.91
C LEU A 35 2.88 -13.34 -0.11
N LEU A 36 2.28 -13.87 0.97
CA LEU A 36 2.92 -14.90 1.80
C LEU A 36 2.68 -16.34 1.30
N GLY A 37 1.77 -16.53 0.34
CA GLY A 37 1.35 -17.85 -0.17
C GLY A 37 0.64 -18.72 0.87
N ARG A 38 0.16 -18.13 1.98
CA ARG A 38 -0.47 -18.86 3.09
C ARG A 38 -1.34 -17.93 3.93
N VAL A 39 -2.21 -18.51 4.77
CA VAL A 39 -3.00 -17.74 5.73
C VAL A 39 -2.06 -16.94 6.65
N PRO A 40 -2.15 -15.61 6.69
CA PRO A 40 -1.22 -14.78 7.44
C PRO A 40 -1.45 -14.90 8.95
N LEU A 41 -0.35 -14.95 9.69
CA LEU A 41 -0.33 -14.96 11.16
C LEU A 41 0.00 -13.58 11.71
N PRO A 42 -0.35 -13.29 12.98
CA PRO A 42 0.12 -12.09 13.66
C PRO A 42 1.65 -11.93 13.54
N GLY A 43 2.11 -10.73 13.22
CA GLY A 43 3.52 -10.40 13.03
C GLY A 43 4.12 -10.82 11.69
N ALA A 44 3.41 -11.57 10.84
CA ALA A 44 3.90 -11.89 9.49
C ALA A 44 3.94 -10.62 8.63
N THR A 45 5.03 -10.42 7.89
CA THR A 45 5.26 -9.17 7.14
C THR A 45 5.56 -9.45 5.66
N ALA A 46 5.05 -8.60 4.78
CA ALA A 46 5.38 -8.56 3.35
C ALA A 46 5.50 -7.12 2.86
N ARG A 47 6.10 -6.93 1.69
CA ARG A 47 6.22 -5.62 1.01
C ARG A 47 5.52 -5.66 -0.34
N HIS A 48 4.80 -4.59 -0.68
CA HIS A 48 4.12 -4.45 -1.97
C HIS A 48 3.78 -2.98 -2.24
N GLY A 49 3.93 -2.53 -3.49
CA GLY A 49 3.45 -1.21 -3.91
C GLY A 49 3.96 -0.04 -3.05
N GLY A 50 5.20 -0.10 -2.56
CA GLY A 50 5.73 0.93 -1.67
C GLY A 50 5.24 0.85 -0.22
N LEU A 51 4.53 -0.21 0.18
CA LEU A 51 4.05 -0.45 1.54
C LEU A 51 4.78 -1.62 2.20
N VAL A 52 4.90 -1.55 3.53
CA VAL A 52 5.18 -2.67 4.42
C VAL A 52 3.86 -3.04 5.10
N ILE A 53 3.46 -4.30 4.95
CA ILE A 53 2.20 -4.83 5.46
C ILE A 53 2.52 -5.89 6.50
N THR A 54 2.11 -5.67 7.76
CA THR A 54 2.39 -6.56 8.90
C THR A 54 1.11 -7.03 9.56
N GLY A 55 0.97 -8.34 9.75
CA GLY A 55 -0.20 -8.93 10.39
C GLY A 55 -0.40 -8.46 11.82
N GLY A 56 -1.61 -8.04 12.17
CA GLY A 56 -1.97 -7.60 13.52
C GLY A 56 -2.65 -8.70 14.33
N THR A 57 -3.64 -8.32 15.13
CA THR A 57 -4.37 -9.27 15.99
C THR A 57 -5.16 -10.29 15.17
N SER A 58 -5.24 -11.54 15.64
CA SER A 58 -6.07 -12.60 15.05
C SER A 58 -7.56 -12.43 15.40
N ARG A 59 -8.48 -12.91 14.54
CA ARG A 59 -9.91 -13.08 14.87
C ARG A 59 -10.22 -14.37 15.66
N GLY A 60 -9.21 -15.15 15.99
CA GLY A 60 -9.34 -16.47 16.59
C GLY A 60 -8.80 -17.59 15.70
N ARG A 61 -8.80 -18.81 16.24
CA ARG A 61 -8.17 -19.98 15.61
C ARG A 61 -8.78 -20.25 14.23
N GLY A 62 -7.94 -20.27 13.19
CA GLY A 62 -8.35 -20.53 11.81
C GLY A 62 -9.19 -19.43 11.15
N ARG A 63 -9.38 -18.26 11.78
CA ARG A 63 -10.27 -17.19 11.26
C ARG A 63 -9.52 -16.00 10.63
N GLY A 64 -8.21 -16.14 10.45
CA GLY A 64 -7.33 -15.10 9.90
C GLY A 64 -7.13 -13.90 10.83
N LEU A 65 -6.63 -12.81 10.25
CA LEU A 65 -6.30 -11.57 10.95
C LEU A 65 -7.51 -10.66 11.11
N ALA A 66 -7.68 -10.03 12.27
CA ALA A 66 -8.65 -8.97 12.51
C ALA A 66 -8.13 -7.63 12.00
N THR A 67 -6.85 -7.33 12.24
CA THR A 67 -6.21 -6.07 11.87
C THR A 67 -4.89 -6.31 11.16
N VAL A 68 -4.43 -5.29 10.44
CA VAL A 68 -3.12 -5.23 9.79
C VAL A 68 -2.48 -3.88 10.12
N PHE A 69 -1.15 -3.86 10.29
CA PHE A 69 -0.35 -2.66 10.33
C PHE A 69 0.19 -2.37 8.93
N VAL A 70 0.01 -1.15 8.45
CA VAL A 70 0.45 -0.71 7.13
C VAL A 70 1.30 0.53 7.29
N GLU A 71 2.47 0.52 6.68
CA GLU A 71 3.47 1.59 6.75
C GLU A 71 4.06 1.84 5.36
N ARG A 72 4.54 3.06 5.10
CA ARG A 72 5.34 3.30 3.90
C ARG A 72 6.63 2.49 4.01
N SER A 73 7.02 1.86 2.91
CA SER A 73 8.34 1.28 2.78
C SER A 73 9.37 2.39 2.53
N GLU A 74 10.58 2.22 3.05
CA GLU A 74 11.69 3.16 2.86
C GLU A 74 12.06 3.41 1.39
N GLY A 75 11.61 2.57 0.45
CA GLY A 75 11.78 2.76 -1.00
C GLY A 75 10.66 3.55 -1.70
N ALA A 76 9.52 3.78 -1.05
CA ALA A 76 8.37 4.46 -1.65
C ALA A 76 8.58 5.96 -1.82
N GLU A 77 9.34 6.58 -0.92
CA GLU A 77 9.71 8.01 -0.99
C GLU A 77 10.50 8.33 -2.27
N ALA A 78 11.37 7.40 -2.70
CA ALA A 78 12.14 7.54 -3.94
C ALA A 78 11.26 7.42 -5.20
N ALA A 79 10.25 6.54 -5.17
CA ALA A 79 9.33 6.34 -6.29
C ALA A 79 8.32 7.50 -6.43
N ASP A 80 7.74 7.99 -5.33
CA ASP A 80 6.85 9.18 -5.33
C ASP A 80 7.62 10.43 -5.79
N THR A 81 8.85 10.63 -5.32
CA THR A 81 9.69 11.73 -5.79
C THR A 81 9.97 11.62 -7.29
N ALA A 82 10.34 10.43 -7.78
CA ALA A 82 10.60 10.21 -9.20
C ALA A 82 9.35 10.38 -10.07
N PHE A 83 8.18 9.98 -9.57
CA PHE A 83 6.90 10.16 -10.26
C PHE A 83 6.49 11.64 -10.32
N ARG A 84 6.57 12.37 -9.19
CA ARG A 84 6.31 13.82 -9.14
C ARG A 84 7.26 14.64 -10.02
N MET A 85 8.54 14.25 -10.08
CA MET A 85 9.52 14.87 -10.96
C MET A 85 9.26 14.60 -12.45
N ARG A 86 8.60 13.48 -12.80
CA ARG A 86 8.17 13.21 -14.18
C ARG A 86 6.83 13.87 -14.54
N ALA A 87 5.94 14.06 -13.58
CA ALA A 87 4.62 14.66 -13.78
C ALA A 87 4.68 16.19 -13.94
N THR A 88 5.70 16.84 -13.39
CA THR A 88 5.95 18.28 -13.61
C THR A 88 7.00 18.43 -14.72
N GLY A 89 6.59 18.25 -15.97
CA GLY A 89 7.42 18.72 -17.09
C GLY A 89 7.67 20.22 -16.96
N PRO A 90 8.86 20.74 -17.29
CA PRO A 90 9.08 22.19 -17.32
C PRO A 90 8.11 22.80 -18.32
N VAL A 91 7.13 23.54 -17.83
CA VAL A 91 6.43 24.53 -18.65
C VAL A 91 7.41 25.68 -18.81
N ASP A 92 8.16 25.66 -19.92
CA ASP A 92 8.84 26.86 -20.40
C ASP A 92 7.77 27.88 -20.76
N VAL A 93 7.41 28.72 -19.78
CA VAL A 93 6.61 29.92 -20.02
C VAL A 93 7.57 30.94 -20.64
N VAL A 94 7.75 30.86 -21.95
CA VAL A 94 8.40 31.93 -22.69
C VAL A 94 7.40 33.08 -22.81
N LYS A 95 7.56 34.08 -21.93
CA LYS A 95 7.03 35.42 -22.16
C LYS A 95 7.99 36.14 -23.10
N GLU A 96 7.55 36.44 -24.31
CA GLU A 96 8.15 37.50 -25.11
C GLU A 96 7.15 38.66 -25.17
N ASP A 97 7.39 39.64 -24.27
CA ASP A 97 6.97 41.02 -24.45
C ASP A 97 7.87 41.67 -25.50
N SER A 98 7.30 42.11 -26.63
CA SER A 98 7.53 43.42 -27.30
C SER A 98 6.92 43.45 -28.69
#